data_AF-A0A960U901-F1
#
_entry.id   AF-A0A960U901-F1
#
_cell.length_a   1.000
_cell.length_b   1.000
_cell.length_c   1.000
_cell.angle_alpha   90.00
_cell.angle_beta   90.00
_cell.angle_gamma   90.00
#
_symmetry.space_group_name_H-M   'P 1'
#
loop_
_entity.id
_entity.type
_entity.pdbx_description
1 polymer ?
#
loop_
_entity_poly.entity_id
_entity_poly.type
_entity_poly.pdbx_seq_one_letter_code
_entity_poly.pdbx_strand_id
1 'polypeptide(L)' 'INEAIRLIKAFQYVEKHGEVCPANWEEGGKTMVAEPEKSKEYFSAVNK' A
#
# COMPACT_ATOMS: atom_id res chain seq x y z
N ILE A 1 9.34 -1.81 -18.21
CA ILE A 1 7.89 -2.09 -18.38
C ILE A 1 7.25 -2.55 -17.07
N ASN A 2 7.89 -3.44 -16.30
CA ASN A 2 7.36 -3.96 -15.02
C ASN A 2 6.90 -2.86 -14.05
N GLU A 3 7.67 -1.78 -13.90
CA GLU A 3 7.33 -0.68 -13.01
C GLU A 3 6.05 0.07 -13.42
N ALA A 4 5.81 0.24 -14.73
CA ALA A 4 4.56 0.85 -15.20
C ALA A 4 3.34 -0.02 -14.87
N ILE A 5 3.47 -1.34 -14.98
CA ILE A 5 2.44 -2.29 -14.58
C ILE A 5 2.20 -2.23 -13.05
N ARG A 6 3.28 -2.15 -12.26
CA ARG A 6 3.21 -2.01 -10.80
C ARG A 6 2.43 -0.76 -10.37
N LEU A 7 2.71 0.37 -11.02
CA LEU A 7 2.02 1.63 -10.75
C LEU A 7 0.53 1.55 -11.10
N ILE A 8 0.18 0.99 -12.26
CA ILE A 8 -1.23 0.81 -12.65
C ILE A 8 -1.98 -0.03 -11.61
N LYS A 9 -1.39 -1.14 -11.16
CA LYS A 9 -1.98 -2.00 -10.13
C LYS A 9 -2.14 -1.26 -8.79
N ALA A 10 -1.16 -0.45 -8.41
CA ALA A 10 -1.22 0.33 -7.18
C ALA A 10 -2.37 1.35 -7.22
N PHE A 11 -2.52 2.08 -8.34
CA PHE A 11 -3.65 3.01 -8.50
C PHE A 11 -5.01 2.31 -8.43
N GLN A 12 -5.16 1.18 -9.13
CA GLN A 12 -6.39 0.37 -9.08
C GLN A 12 -6.70 -0.12 -7.66
N TYR A 13 -5.67 -0.50 -6.89
CA TYR A 13 -5.85 -0.93 -5.51
C TYR A 13 -6.34 0.22 -4.62
N VAL A 14 -5.69 1.38 -4.71
CA VAL A 14 -6.04 2.58 -3.92
C VAL A 14 -7.48 3.01 -4.22
N GLU A 15 -7.88 3.05 -5.50
CA GLU A 15 -9.24 3.41 -5.89
C GLU A 15 -10.30 2.43 -5.35
N LYS A 16 -9.98 1.13 -5.29
CA LYS A 16 -10.92 0.09 -4.84
C LYS A 16 -11.03 -0.02 -3.32
N HIS A 17 -9.94 0.15 -2.59
CA HIS A 17 -9.87 -0.14 -1.14
C HIS A 17 -9.81 1.12 -0.27
N GLY A 18 -9.40 2.28 -0.83
CA GLY A 18 -9.22 3.51 -0.05
C GLY A 18 -8.00 3.51 0.86
N GLU A 19 -7.11 2.52 0.72
CA GLU A 19 -5.83 2.44 1.42
C GLU A 19 -4.69 2.93 0.51
N VAL A 20 -3.52 3.21 1.09
CA VAL A 20 -2.33 3.64 0.34
C VAL A 20 -1.30 2.53 0.20
N CYS A 21 -0.63 2.50 -0.95
CA CYS A 21 0.44 1.56 -1.27
C CYS A 21 1.80 2.12 -0.81
N PRO A 22 2.53 1.43 0.08
CA PRO A 22 3.88 1.82 0.51
C PRO A 22 4.92 1.73 -0.63
N ALA A 23 6.15 2.18 -0.34
CA ALA A 23 7.26 2.06 -1.27
C ALA A 23 7.50 0.58 -1.66
N ASN A 24 7.79 0.33 -2.94
CA ASN A 24 7.99 -1.00 -3.51
C ASN A 24 6.80 -1.96 -3.34
N TRP A 25 5.58 -1.44 -3.11
CA TRP A 25 4.39 -2.27 -3.04
C TRP A 25 4.15 -3.04 -4.35
N GLU A 26 3.77 -4.30 -4.21
CA GLU A 26 3.28 -5.19 -5.27
C GLU A 26 1.96 -5.82 -4.83
N GLU A 27 1.23 -6.39 -5.78
CA GLU A 27 -0.08 -7.00 -5.53
C GLU A 27 -0.01 -8.11 -4.46
N GLY A 28 -0.84 -8.00 -3.43
CA GLY A 28 -0.80 -8.87 -2.25
C GLY A 28 0.17 -8.41 -1.14
N GLY A 29 0.97 -7.38 -1.38
CA GLY A 29 1.80 -6.72 -0.37
C GLY A 29 0.99 -5.94 0.66
N LYS A 30 1.59 -5.70 1.83
CA LYS A 30 0.97 -4.92 2.91
C LYS A 30 0.69 -3.49 2.47
N THR A 31 -0.47 -2.99 2.84
CA THR A 31 -0.95 -1.63 2.59
C THR A 31 -1.14 -0.88 3.89
N MET A 32 -1.36 0.44 3.80
CA MET A 32 -1.47 1.30 4.96
C MET A 32 -2.75 2.14 4.86
N VAL A 33 -3.49 2.24 5.96
CA VAL A 33 -4.61 3.17 6.06
C VAL A 33 -4.07 4.59 6.28
N ALA A 34 -4.50 5.55 5.47
CA ALA A 34 -4.05 6.95 5.51
C ALA A 34 -4.67 7.76 6.66
N GLU A 35 -4.72 7.19 7.86
CA GLU A 35 -5.16 7.84 9.09
C GLU A 35 -4.07 7.71 10.17
N PRO A 36 -3.77 8.75 10.96
CA PRO A 36 -2.68 8.73 11.95
C PRO A 36 -2.75 7.56 12.94
N GLU A 37 -3.95 7.23 13.44
CA GLU A 37 -4.12 6.15 14.41
C GLU A 37 -4.05 4.76 13.75
N LYS A 38 -4.69 4.57 12.60
CA LYS A 38 -4.72 3.27 11.91
C LYS A 38 -3.40 2.94 11.20
N SER A 39 -2.66 3.95 10.74
CA SER A 39 -1.34 3.74 10.13
C SER A 39 -0.33 3.07 11.06
N LYS A 40 -0.51 3.20 12.38
CA LYS A 40 0.33 2.53 13.39
C LYS A 40 0.31 1.01 13.24
N GLU A 41 -0.80 0.41 12.81
CA GLU A 41 -0.89 -1.03 12.55
C GLU A 41 0.11 -1.46 11.48
N TYR A 42 0.18 -0.72 10.37
CA TYR A 42 1.15 -0.97 9.32
C TYR A 42 2.59 -0.86 9.86
N PHE A 43 2.91 0.24 10.56
CA PHE A 43 4.27 0.47 11.07
C PHE A 43 4.71 -0.56 12.11
N SER A 44 3.83 -0.98 13.01
CA SER A 44 4.10 -2.06 13.97
C SER A 44 4.31 -3.41 13.27
N ALA A 45 3.64 -3.64 12.14
CA ALA A 45 3.75 -4.90 11.40
C ALA A 45 5.00 -5.00 10.52
N VAL A 46 5.64 -3.88 10.17
CA VAL A 46 6.84 -3.85 9.30
C VAL A 46 8.14 -3.49 10.02
N ASN A 47 8.07 -2.84 11.19
CA ASN A 47 9.23 -2.45 12.00
C ASN A 47 9.32 -3.27 13.30
N LYS A 48 9.82 -4.51 13.20
CA LYS A 48 10.16 -5.31 14.39
C LYS A 48 11.55 -4.99 14.91
#